data_AF-A0A2E7UNW6-F1
#
_entry.id   AF-A0A2E7UNW6-F1
#
_cell.length_a   1.000
_cell.length_b   1.000
_cell.length_c   1.000
_cell.angle_alpha   90.00
_cell.angle_beta   90.00
_cell.angle_gamma   90.00
#
_symmetry.space_group_name_H-M   'P 1'
#
loop_
_entity.id
_entity.type
_entity.pdbx_description
1 polymer ?
#
loop_
_entity_poly.entity_id
_entity_poly.type
_entity_poly.pdbx_seq_one_letter_code
_entity_poly.pdbx_strand_id
1 'polypeptide(L)'
;MPLFAPSILEDVRRISGARHSFLRQIAETDGNDVRQFLSEQAQQADPGVGLRWEELLHSLDNRRFVQGLGEVAAHAVLHASGWQVLRSESPGPVLVFADPDGEEVDVSVLSFIRQLRPLADRAIIENLVRCLDRLTSRSRVAVVVRRWLPHDFDPEPVRRAIDMWLQEVDRGGWEGRYAAYDDDDISLEFALTGRRAQPGEGVVAFTLGPLDALRTLESVQSVVSKELERWRHARSSRTDRPLLAVCASSLPWNLPRGYVRELLLGKPVGMTTGEDGMQLHYGIEQSPSILRDPLQDNVQGILFVEYGTTPSNEINGRAYLNPWARRMRDPNHFSIPSLARTQDTGESVTLRWFHTA
;
A
#
# COMPACT_ATOMS: atom_id res chain seq x y z
N MET A 1 13.59 16.93 -22.57
CA MET A 1 12.61 18.04 -22.65
C MET A 1 11.94 18.18 -21.28
N PRO A 2 11.45 19.37 -20.87
CA PRO A 2 10.75 19.49 -19.58
C PRO A 2 9.45 18.68 -19.59
N LEU A 3 9.22 17.89 -18.54
CA LEU A 3 8.09 16.95 -18.38
C LEU A 3 6.70 17.57 -18.56
N PHE A 4 6.57 18.89 -18.38
CA PHE A 4 5.35 19.62 -18.62
C PHE A 4 5.66 20.95 -19.28
N ALA A 5 4.89 21.29 -20.32
CA ALA A 5 4.87 22.65 -20.84
C ALA A 5 4.28 23.60 -19.77
N PRO A 6 4.76 24.87 -19.69
CA PRO A 6 4.22 25.84 -18.74
C PRO A 6 2.69 26.01 -18.81
N SER A 7 2.11 25.89 -20.00
CA SER A 7 0.67 25.94 -20.22
C SER A 7 -0.11 24.82 -19.52
N ILE A 8 0.40 23.59 -19.55
CA ILE A 8 -0.22 22.43 -18.87
C ILE A 8 -0.14 22.62 -17.35
N LEU A 9 0.97 23.16 -16.84
CA LEU A 9 1.12 23.46 -15.41
C LEU A 9 0.09 24.51 -14.96
N GLU A 10 -0.18 25.54 -15.77
CA GLU A 10 -1.23 26.51 -15.49
C GLU A 10 -2.63 25.87 -15.47
N ASP A 11 -2.92 24.99 -16.43
CA ASP A 11 -4.21 24.31 -16.51
C ASP A 11 -4.44 23.38 -15.30
N VAL A 12 -3.43 22.60 -14.91
CA VAL A 12 -3.49 21.71 -13.74
C VAL A 12 -3.69 22.52 -12.45
N ARG A 13 -3.04 23.68 -12.30
CA ARG A 13 -3.21 24.57 -11.13
C ARG A 13 -4.63 25.13 -11.02
N ARG A 14 -5.33 25.30 -12.14
CA ARG A 14 -6.70 25.83 -12.20
C ARG A 14 -7.78 24.81 -11.84
N ILE A 15 -7.45 23.51 -11.76
CA ILE A 15 -8.42 22.46 -11.39
C ILE A 15 -8.87 22.64 -9.93
N SER A 16 -10.14 22.95 -9.73
CA SER A 16 -10.79 23.09 -8.42
C SER A 16 -10.92 21.73 -7.73
N GLY A 17 -10.62 21.66 -6.42
CA GLY A 17 -10.68 20.41 -5.63
C GLY A 17 -9.44 19.50 -5.72
N ALA A 18 -8.50 19.77 -6.63
CA ALA A 18 -7.31 18.96 -6.83
C ALA A 18 -6.16 19.20 -5.83
N ARG A 19 -6.38 19.91 -4.71
CA ARG A 19 -5.33 20.26 -3.72
C ARG A 19 -4.57 19.06 -3.14
N HIS A 20 -5.11 17.86 -3.30
CA HIS A 20 -4.53 16.62 -2.80
C HIS A 20 -4.14 15.65 -3.92
N SER A 21 -4.20 16.05 -5.19
CA SER A 21 -3.69 15.21 -6.27
C SER A 21 -2.18 15.39 -6.38
N PHE A 22 -1.47 14.26 -6.46
CA PHE A 22 -0.01 14.26 -6.65
C PHE A 22 0.39 15.02 -7.93
N LEU A 23 -0.43 14.95 -8.99
CA LEU A 23 -0.23 15.73 -10.22
C LEU A 23 -0.22 17.24 -9.96
N ARG A 24 -1.06 17.75 -9.06
CA ARG A 24 -1.05 19.17 -8.68
C ARG A 24 0.16 19.53 -7.82
N GLN A 25 0.54 18.67 -6.88
CA GLN A 25 1.77 18.85 -6.09
C GLN A 25 2.99 18.92 -7.00
N ILE A 26 3.08 18.01 -7.98
CA ILE A 26 4.11 18.07 -9.02
C ILE A 26 3.98 19.33 -9.86
N ALA A 27 2.80 19.92 -10.05
CA ALA A 27 2.62 21.13 -10.84
C ALA A 27 2.87 22.44 -10.07
N GLU A 28 3.00 22.41 -8.75
CA GLU A 28 3.34 23.56 -7.91
C GLU A 28 4.83 23.95 -8.06
N THR A 29 5.23 25.07 -7.47
CA THR A 29 6.57 25.67 -7.66
C THR A 29 7.68 24.82 -7.01
N ASP A 30 7.35 24.17 -5.91
CA ASP A 30 8.13 23.17 -5.18
C ASP A 30 8.25 21.83 -5.92
N GLY A 31 7.35 21.53 -6.86
CA GLY A 31 7.43 20.34 -7.72
C GLY A 31 8.52 20.36 -8.80
N ASN A 32 9.35 21.43 -8.90
CA ASN A 32 10.43 21.54 -9.89
C ASN A 32 11.42 20.38 -9.79
N ASP A 33 11.87 20.07 -8.58
CA ASP A 33 12.91 19.05 -8.36
C ASP A 33 12.38 17.67 -8.75
N VAL A 34 11.11 17.38 -8.47
CA VAL A 34 10.45 16.14 -8.89
C VAL A 34 10.36 16.06 -10.42
N ARG A 35 9.96 17.14 -11.10
CA ARG A 35 9.88 17.16 -12.58
C ARG A 35 11.25 16.95 -13.21
N GLN A 36 12.29 17.59 -12.67
CA GLN A 36 13.67 17.43 -13.13
C GLN A 36 14.14 15.99 -12.92
N PHE A 37 13.93 15.43 -11.73
CA PHE A 37 14.24 14.04 -11.43
C PHE A 37 13.57 13.08 -12.42
N LEU A 38 12.27 13.24 -12.69
CA LEU A 38 11.54 12.40 -13.64
C LEU A 38 12.10 12.52 -15.07
N SER A 39 12.43 13.72 -15.51
CA SER A 39 13.06 13.97 -16.81
C SER A 39 14.46 13.37 -16.92
N GLU A 40 15.26 13.42 -15.85
CA GLU A 40 16.59 12.81 -15.79
C GLU A 40 16.53 11.29 -15.85
N GLN A 41 15.61 10.68 -15.10
CA GLN A 41 15.41 9.22 -15.13
C GLN A 41 14.96 8.73 -16.53
N ALA A 42 14.04 9.45 -17.18
CA ALA A 42 13.60 9.10 -18.53
C ALA A 42 14.72 9.24 -19.58
N GLN A 43 15.66 10.17 -19.41
CA GLN A 43 16.81 10.34 -20.30
C GLN A 43 17.92 9.30 -20.07
N GLN A 44 18.02 8.75 -18.86
CA GLN A 44 19.01 7.72 -18.51
C GLN A 44 18.59 6.31 -18.94
N ALA A 45 17.29 6.08 -19.16
CA ALA A 45 16.77 4.79 -19.59
C ALA A 45 17.08 4.48 -21.07
N ASP A 46 16.89 3.21 -21.45
CA ASP A 46 16.85 2.80 -22.86
C ASP A 46 15.92 3.73 -23.67
N PRO A 47 16.28 4.18 -24.88
CA PRO A 47 15.49 5.14 -25.64
C PRO A 47 14.02 4.73 -25.85
N GLY A 48 13.74 3.44 -26.04
CA GLY A 48 12.37 2.96 -26.22
C GLY A 48 11.56 3.06 -24.92
N VAL A 49 12.21 2.82 -23.79
CA VAL A 49 11.62 2.97 -22.45
C VAL A 49 11.45 4.43 -22.08
N GLY A 50 12.46 5.28 -22.34
CA GLY A 50 12.39 6.72 -22.10
C GLY A 50 11.23 7.39 -22.83
N LEU A 51 11.06 7.10 -24.13
CA LEU A 51 9.93 7.61 -24.93
C LEU A 51 8.57 7.18 -24.37
N ARG A 52 8.47 5.92 -23.91
CA ARG A 52 7.25 5.41 -23.27
C ARG A 52 6.94 6.17 -21.98
N TRP A 53 7.93 6.39 -21.13
CA TRP A 53 7.73 7.13 -19.88
C TRP A 53 7.35 8.58 -20.15
N GLU A 54 7.96 9.22 -21.14
CA GLU A 54 7.53 10.55 -21.59
C GLU A 54 6.06 10.52 -22.00
N GLU A 55 5.61 9.57 -22.83
CA GLU A 55 4.19 9.47 -23.23
C GLU A 55 3.24 9.29 -22.02
N LEU A 56 3.63 8.47 -21.05
CA LEU A 56 2.84 8.24 -19.84
C LEU A 56 2.79 9.47 -18.94
N LEU A 57 3.93 10.10 -18.70
CA LEU A 57 4.08 11.24 -17.79
C LEU A 57 3.50 12.55 -18.35
N HIS A 58 3.40 12.69 -19.68
CA HIS A 58 2.69 13.81 -20.31
C HIS A 58 1.17 13.57 -20.40
N SER A 59 0.67 12.40 -20.00
CA SER A 59 -0.76 12.09 -20.07
C SER A 59 -1.56 12.82 -18.99
N LEU A 60 -2.68 13.42 -19.37
CA LEU A 60 -3.68 13.98 -18.43
C LEU A 60 -4.59 12.89 -17.83
N ASP A 61 -4.52 11.65 -18.33
CA ASP A 61 -5.16 10.51 -17.68
C ASP A 61 -4.34 10.11 -16.45
N ASN A 62 -4.91 10.35 -15.26
CA ASN A 62 -4.28 10.01 -13.98
C ASN A 62 -3.77 8.57 -13.91
N ARG A 63 -4.44 7.60 -14.55
CA ARG A 63 -3.99 6.21 -14.54
C ARG A 63 -2.70 6.03 -15.32
N ARG A 64 -2.61 6.64 -16.49
CA ARG A 64 -1.40 6.62 -17.32
C ARG A 64 -0.27 7.38 -16.67
N PHE A 65 -0.56 8.56 -16.14
CA PHE A 65 0.42 9.37 -15.41
C PHE A 65 1.01 8.60 -14.21
N VAL A 66 0.15 8.05 -13.34
CA VAL A 66 0.60 7.31 -12.15
C VAL A 66 1.31 6.02 -12.53
N GLN A 67 0.95 5.40 -13.66
CA GLN A 67 1.73 4.28 -14.21
C GLN A 67 3.14 4.70 -14.62
N GLY A 68 3.30 5.79 -15.37
CA GLY A 68 4.62 6.31 -15.75
C GLY A 68 5.46 6.70 -14.53
N LEU A 69 4.83 7.34 -13.55
CA LEU A 69 5.45 7.67 -12.27
C LEU A 69 5.94 6.41 -11.54
N GLY A 70 5.11 5.38 -11.47
CA GLY A 70 5.48 4.12 -10.82
C GLY A 70 6.63 3.42 -11.54
N GLU A 71 6.62 3.42 -12.88
CA GLU A 71 7.70 2.83 -13.70
C GLU A 71 9.03 3.56 -13.49
N VAL A 72 9.03 4.90 -13.48
CA VAL A 72 10.24 5.69 -13.18
C VAL A 72 10.72 5.47 -11.74
N ALA A 73 9.81 5.38 -10.77
CA ALA A 73 10.20 5.14 -9.39
C ALA A 73 10.83 3.76 -9.19
N ALA A 74 10.24 2.74 -9.82
CA ALA A 74 10.79 1.39 -9.84
C ALA A 74 12.18 1.38 -10.48
N HIS A 75 12.34 2.06 -11.62
CA HIS A 75 13.64 2.21 -12.28
C HIS A 75 14.67 2.86 -11.37
N ALA A 76 14.35 3.98 -10.74
CA ALA A 76 15.32 4.70 -9.90
C ALA A 76 15.82 3.83 -8.72
N VAL A 77 14.92 3.08 -8.08
CA VAL A 77 15.28 2.15 -6.99
C VAL A 77 16.17 1.01 -7.49
N LEU A 78 15.80 0.40 -8.61
CA LEU A 78 16.55 -0.72 -9.19
C LEU A 78 17.91 -0.26 -9.75
N HIS A 79 17.95 0.87 -10.43
CA HIS A 79 19.17 1.49 -10.97
C HIS A 79 20.15 1.88 -9.85
N ALA A 80 19.66 2.44 -8.75
CA ALA A 80 20.48 2.69 -7.55
C ALA A 80 21.05 1.40 -6.93
N SER A 81 20.48 0.24 -7.28
CA SER A 81 20.95 -1.08 -6.87
C SER A 81 21.82 -1.78 -7.93
N GLY A 82 22.18 -1.08 -9.01
CA GLY A 82 23.02 -1.61 -10.09
C GLY A 82 22.27 -2.32 -11.23
N TRP A 83 20.93 -2.30 -11.23
CA TRP A 83 20.14 -2.87 -12.32
C TRP A 83 20.10 -1.94 -13.52
N GLN A 84 19.94 -2.49 -14.71
CA GLN A 84 19.85 -1.72 -15.95
C GLN A 84 18.56 -2.06 -16.69
N VAL A 85 17.75 -1.05 -17.01
CA VAL A 85 16.57 -1.27 -17.85
C VAL A 85 17.01 -1.49 -19.30
N LEU A 86 16.55 -2.58 -19.90
CA LEU A 86 16.94 -2.98 -21.24
C LEU A 86 15.90 -2.58 -22.28
N ARG A 87 14.62 -2.87 -21.99
CA ARG A 87 13.51 -2.68 -22.93
C ARG A 87 12.17 -2.78 -22.24
N SER A 88 11.11 -2.40 -22.96
CA SER A 88 9.73 -2.76 -22.65
C SER A 88 9.26 -3.82 -23.64
N GLU A 89 8.58 -4.85 -23.16
CA GLU A 89 7.96 -5.87 -24.03
C GLU A 89 6.43 -5.69 -24.10
N SER A 90 5.79 -6.38 -25.04
CA SER A 90 4.33 -6.43 -25.26
C SER A 90 3.90 -7.91 -25.30
N PRO A 91 2.64 -8.29 -24.94
CA PRO A 91 1.42 -7.47 -24.89
C PRO A 91 1.01 -6.95 -23.49
N GLY A 92 1.93 -6.86 -22.54
CA GLY A 92 1.71 -6.16 -21.27
C GLY A 92 2.91 -5.25 -21.00
N PRO A 93 2.76 -4.14 -20.27
CA PRO A 93 3.89 -3.27 -19.94
C PRO A 93 4.77 -3.98 -18.89
N VAL A 94 5.59 -4.90 -19.36
CA VAL A 94 6.65 -5.55 -18.60
C VAL A 94 7.94 -4.89 -19.05
N LEU A 95 8.66 -4.33 -18.10
CA LEU A 95 10.00 -3.82 -18.31
C LEU A 95 10.96 -4.99 -18.12
N VAL A 96 11.93 -5.13 -19.01
CA VAL A 96 12.99 -6.12 -18.85
C VAL A 96 14.22 -5.41 -18.32
N PHE A 97 14.75 -5.90 -17.21
CA PHE A 97 15.98 -5.39 -16.61
C PHE A 97 17.08 -6.46 -16.67
N ALA A 98 18.32 -6.03 -16.83
CA ALA A 98 19.48 -6.81 -16.38
C ALA A 98 19.71 -6.52 -14.91
N ASP A 99 19.83 -7.57 -14.10
CA ASP A 99 20.24 -7.44 -12.70
C ASP A 99 21.77 -7.20 -12.59
N PRO A 100 22.32 -7.03 -11.37
CA PRO A 100 23.75 -6.79 -11.17
C PRO A 100 24.67 -7.91 -11.69
N ASP A 101 24.17 -9.13 -11.87
CA ASP A 101 24.91 -10.26 -12.45
C ASP A 101 24.76 -10.33 -13.98
N GLY A 102 23.89 -9.50 -14.57
CA GLY A 102 23.60 -9.44 -16.00
C GLY A 102 22.46 -10.35 -16.46
N GLU A 103 21.75 -11.00 -15.54
CA GLU A 103 20.62 -11.87 -15.90
C GLU A 103 19.36 -11.04 -16.19
N GLU A 104 18.60 -11.42 -17.23
CA GLU A 104 17.36 -10.74 -17.57
C GLU A 104 16.21 -11.12 -16.63
N VAL A 105 15.50 -10.12 -16.14
CA VAL A 105 14.35 -10.25 -15.23
C VAL A 105 13.19 -9.45 -15.79
N ASP A 106 12.02 -10.08 -15.83
CA ASP A 106 10.77 -9.39 -16.11
C ASP A 106 10.38 -8.58 -14.86
N VAL A 107 10.13 -7.29 -15.02
CA VAL A 107 9.67 -6.38 -13.97
C VAL A 107 8.28 -5.86 -14.31
N SER A 108 7.28 -6.28 -13.53
CA SER A 108 5.91 -5.80 -13.67
C SER A 108 5.63 -4.71 -12.65
N VAL A 109 5.37 -3.49 -13.13
CA VAL A 109 5.12 -2.32 -12.28
C VAL A 109 3.62 -2.09 -12.15
N LEU A 110 3.13 -2.21 -10.92
CA LEU A 110 1.74 -2.05 -10.51
C LEU A 110 1.59 -0.73 -9.76
N SER A 111 0.96 0.26 -10.39
CA SER A 111 0.88 1.60 -9.84
C SER A 111 -0.46 1.86 -9.17
N PHE A 112 -0.42 2.28 -7.90
CA PHE A 112 -1.60 2.47 -7.06
C PHE A 112 -1.86 3.95 -6.80
N ILE A 113 -2.97 4.45 -7.35
CA ILE A 113 -3.49 5.78 -7.07
C ILE A 113 -4.11 5.75 -5.68
N ARG A 114 -3.42 6.35 -4.70
CA ARG A 114 -3.98 6.57 -3.37
C ARG A 114 -4.46 8.00 -3.24
N GLN A 115 -5.63 8.16 -2.64
CA GLN A 115 -6.18 9.47 -2.28
C GLN A 115 -6.24 9.54 -0.76
N LEU A 116 -5.26 10.20 -0.14
CA LEU A 116 -5.35 10.55 1.27
C LEU A 116 -6.32 11.74 1.39
N ARG A 117 -7.43 11.58 2.11
CA ARG A 117 -8.35 12.68 2.45
C ARG A 117 -8.39 12.98 3.96
N PRO A 118 -7.24 13.08 4.65
CA PRO A 118 -7.16 13.03 6.11
C PRO A 118 -8.01 14.11 6.80
N LEU A 119 -8.19 15.29 6.21
CA LEU A 119 -9.01 16.36 6.77
C LEU A 119 -10.52 16.12 6.58
N ALA A 120 -10.94 15.68 5.40
CA ALA A 120 -12.35 15.42 5.12
C ALA A 120 -12.83 14.19 5.91
N ASP A 121 -12.01 13.14 5.91
CA ASP A 121 -12.22 11.91 6.64
C ASP A 121 -12.32 12.16 8.15
N ARG A 122 -11.42 12.99 8.69
CA ARG A 122 -11.46 13.41 10.10
C ARG A 122 -12.70 14.25 10.41
N ALA A 123 -13.09 15.16 9.52
CA ALA A 123 -14.29 15.98 9.72
C ALA A 123 -15.58 15.13 9.75
N ILE A 124 -15.67 14.07 8.95
CA ILE A 124 -16.81 13.14 8.96
C ILE A 124 -16.84 12.35 10.27
N ILE A 125 -15.69 11.85 10.75
CA ILE A 125 -15.60 11.16 12.04
C ILE A 125 -15.91 12.12 13.20
N GLU A 126 -15.41 13.36 13.16
CA GLU A 126 -15.72 14.40 14.15
C GLU A 126 -17.20 14.78 14.13
N ASN A 127 -17.86 14.75 12.97
CA ASN A 127 -19.31 14.94 12.88
C ASN A 127 -20.08 13.77 13.53
N LEU A 128 -19.65 12.53 13.29
CA LEU A 128 -20.20 11.35 13.96
C LEU A 128 -20.04 11.46 15.48
N VAL A 129 -18.83 11.79 15.97
CA VAL A 129 -18.56 11.94 17.41
C VAL A 129 -19.44 13.01 18.03
N ARG A 130 -19.48 14.22 17.43
CA ARG A 130 -20.35 15.30 17.93
C ARG A 130 -21.82 14.90 17.93
N CYS A 131 -22.26 14.11 16.94
CA CYS A 131 -23.61 13.60 16.88
C CYS A 131 -23.91 12.62 18.03
N LEU A 132 -22.99 11.68 18.29
CA LEU A 132 -23.09 10.67 19.36
C LEU A 132 -22.93 11.26 20.76
N ASP A 133 -22.16 12.33 20.94
CA ASP A 133 -22.04 13.01 22.24
C ASP A 133 -23.34 13.70 22.69
N ARG A 134 -24.34 13.81 21.80
CA ARG A 134 -25.71 14.24 22.17
C ARG A 134 -26.53 13.13 22.84
N LEU A 135 -26.02 11.91 22.92
CA LEU A 135 -26.70 10.79 23.58
C LEU A 135 -26.83 11.03 25.08
N THR A 136 -27.97 10.64 25.65
CA THR A 136 -28.22 10.72 27.09
C THR A 136 -27.99 9.36 27.74
N SER A 137 -26.73 8.94 27.85
CA SER A 137 -26.36 7.70 28.58
C SER A 137 -25.33 7.98 29.68
N ARG A 138 -25.41 7.18 30.74
CA ARG A 138 -24.42 7.19 31.83
C ARG A 138 -23.16 6.40 31.49
N SER A 139 -23.22 5.56 30.47
CA SER A 139 -22.13 4.68 30.03
C SER A 139 -21.31 5.36 28.94
N ARG A 140 -19.98 5.23 29.00
CA ARG A 140 -19.10 5.70 27.92
C ARG A 140 -18.80 4.58 26.93
N VAL A 141 -18.81 4.94 25.65
CA VAL A 141 -18.59 4.01 24.53
C VAL A 141 -17.30 4.32 23.78
N ALA A 142 -16.61 3.28 23.33
CA ALA A 142 -15.61 3.37 22.28
C ALA A 142 -16.30 3.15 20.94
N VAL A 143 -15.92 3.95 19.93
CA VAL A 143 -16.43 3.79 18.56
C VAL A 143 -15.29 3.33 17.66
N VAL A 144 -15.46 2.22 16.99
CA VAL A 144 -14.51 1.69 16.00
C VAL A 144 -15.17 1.79 14.63
N VAL A 145 -14.60 2.64 13.78
CA VAL A 145 -15.04 2.82 12.40
C VAL A 145 -14.32 1.77 11.57
N ARG A 146 -15.01 0.70 11.12
CA ARG A 146 -14.37 -0.38 10.36
C ARG A 146 -14.15 -0.01 8.89
N ARG A 147 -15.06 0.77 8.31
CA ARG A 147 -15.01 1.24 6.91
C ARG A 147 -15.05 2.77 6.85
N TRP A 148 -14.35 3.35 5.87
CA TRP A 148 -14.45 4.79 5.61
C TRP A 148 -15.91 5.18 5.36
N LEU A 149 -16.35 6.23 6.04
CA LEU A 149 -17.72 6.73 5.95
C LEU A 149 -17.91 7.50 4.63
N PRO A 150 -19.08 7.39 3.97
CA PRO A 150 -19.40 8.18 2.78
C PRO A 150 -19.26 9.68 3.00
N HIS A 151 -19.01 10.43 1.92
CA HIS A 151 -18.81 11.89 2.00
C HIS A 151 -20.02 12.69 2.50
N ASP A 152 -21.21 12.11 2.31
CA ASP A 152 -22.55 12.61 2.61
C ASP A 152 -23.16 11.82 3.77
N PHE A 153 -22.32 11.12 4.54
CA PHE A 153 -22.73 10.33 5.68
C PHE A 153 -23.52 11.16 6.70
N ASP A 154 -24.77 10.77 6.92
CA ASP A 154 -25.62 11.28 8.00
C ASP A 154 -25.42 10.42 9.26
N PRO A 155 -24.89 10.98 10.37
CA PRO A 155 -24.72 10.24 11.61
C PRO A 155 -26.01 10.03 12.42
N GLU A 156 -27.12 10.67 12.06
CA GLU A 156 -28.36 10.64 12.85
C GLU A 156 -29.02 9.26 12.96
N PRO A 157 -29.08 8.41 11.91
CA PRO A 157 -29.56 7.03 12.02
C PRO A 157 -28.74 6.21 13.01
N VAL A 158 -27.41 6.32 12.95
CA VAL A 158 -26.48 5.65 13.86
C VAL A 158 -26.73 6.11 15.29
N ARG A 159 -26.84 7.43 15.52
CA ARG A 159 -27.14 7.98 16.85
C ARG A 159 -28.41 7.38 17.43
N ARG A 160 -29.50 7.33 16.67
CA ARG A 160 -30.78 6.77 17.14
C ARG A 160 -30.67 5.29 17.50
N ALA A 161 -29.98 4.50 16.68
CA ALA A 161 -29.76 3.09 16.95
C ALA A 161 -28.96 2.87 18.25
N ILE A 162 -27.91 3.66 18.45
CA ILE A 162 -27.06 3.58 19.65
C ILE A 162 -27.79 4.08 20.89
N ASP A 163 -28.62 5.11 20.78
CA ASP A 163 -29.50 5.56 21.87
C ASP A 163 -30.40 4.42 22.37
N MET A 164 -31.06 3.72 21.44
CA MET A 164 -31.90 2.55 21.76
C MET A 164 -31.09 1.44 22.44
N TRP A 165 -29.92 1.11 21.89
CA TRP A 165 -29.04 0.09 22.48
C TRP A 165 -28.59 0.47 23.90
N LEU A 166 -28.15 1.71 24.12
CA LEU A 166 -27.70 2.18 25.43
C LEU A 166 -28.85 2.24 26.44
N GLN A 167 -30.06 2.55 26.02
CA GLN A 167 -31.24 2.47 26.88
C GLN A 167 -31.52 1.03 27.33
N GLU A 168 -31.37 0.04 26.45
CA GLU A 168 -31.51 -1.37 26.81
C GLU A 168 -30.40 -1.86 27.73
N VAL A 169 -29.17 -1.40 27.53
CA VAL A 169 -28.04 -1.63 28.45
C VAL A 169 -28.35 -1.04 29.83
N ASP A 170 -28.80 0.22 29.90
CA ASP A 170 -29.07 0.91 31.17
C ASP A 170 -30.27 0.29 31.93
N ARG A 171 -31.22 -0.34 31.22
CA ARG A 171 -32.33 -1.12 31.80
C ARG A 171 -31.93 -2.53 32.23
N GLY A 172 -30.72 -2.98 31.90
CA GLY A 172 -30.27 -4.35 32.12
C GLY A 172 -30.92 -5.38 31.19
N GLY A 173 -31.57 -4.94 30.11
CA GLY A 173 -32.17 -5.79 29.08
C GLY A 173 -31.15 -6.35 28.07
N TRP A 174 -29.91 -5.86 28.12
CA TRP A 174 -28.83 -6.25 27.22
C TRP A 174 -27.59 -6.71 27.99
N GLU A 175 -27.20 -7.97 27.82
CA GLU A 175 -26.05 -8.57 28.52
C GLU A 175 -24.70 -8.31 27.81
N GLY A 176 -24.73 -7.94 26.53
CA GLY A 176 -23.53 -7.73 25.72
C GLY A 176 -22.83 -6.39 25.99
N ARG A 177 -21.50 -6.35 25.90
CA ARG A 177 -20.73 -5.09 25.97
C ARG A 177 -20.48 -4.45 24.61
N TYR A 178 -20.93 -5.10 23.55
CA TYR A 178 -20.62 -4.74 22.18
C TYR A 178 -21.90 -4.63 21.36
N ALA A 179 -21.89 -3.72 20.39
CA ALA A 179 -22.89 -3.61 19.35
C ALA A 179 -22.20 -3.26 18.03
N ALA A 180 -22.81 -3.66 16.91
CA ALA A 180 -22.37 -3.28 15.59
C ALA A 180 -23.52 -2.60 14.86
N TYR A 181 -23.19 -1.58 14.07
CA TYR A 181 -24.07 -0.97 13.08
C TYR A 181 -23.45 -1.25 11.72
N ASP A 182 -24.08 -2.15 10.96
CA ASP A 182 -23.63 -2.55 9.63
C ASP A 182 -24.74 -2.26 8.61
N ASP A 183 -24.36 -1.59 7.54
CA ASP A 183 -25.14 -1.30 6.33
C ASP A 183 -24.24 -1.57 5.10
N ASP A 184 -24.77 -1.49 3.88
CA ASP A 184 -24.02 -1.79 2.65
C ASP A 184 -22.69 -1.00 2.58
N ASP A 185 -22.73 0.28 2.96
CA ASP A 185 -21.59 1.20 2.88
C ASP A 185 -20.96 1.55 4.24
N ILE A 186 -21.59 1.18 5.37
CA ILE A 186 -21.19 1.62 6.71
C ILE A 186 -20.94 0.41 7.60
N SER A 187 -19.82 0.38 8.31
CA SER A 187 -19.56 -0.63 9.33
C SER A 187 -18.91 0.03 10.53
N LEU A 188 -19.65 0.05 11.65
CA LEU A 188 -19.28 0.67 12.91
C LEU A 188 -19.43 -0.34 14.04
N GLU A 189 -18.48 -0.33 14.95
CA GLU A 189 -18.50 -1.11 16.18
C GLU A 189 -18.52 -0.19 17.39
N PHE A 190 -19.27 -0.59 18.40
CA PHE A 190 -19.43 0.13 19.64
C PHE A 190 -19.13 -0.80 20.79
N ALA A 191 -18.32 -0.34 21.74
CA ALA A 191 -17.96 -1.11 22.93
C ALA A 191 -18.13 -0.28 24.19
N LEU A 192 -18.77 -0.83 25.21
CA LEU A 192 -18.83 -0.22 26.53
C LEU A 192 -17.41 -0.19 27.13
N THR A 193 -16.94 0.98 27.53
CA THR A 193 -15.62 1.14 28.15
C THR A 193 -15.57 0.72 29.62
N GLY A 194 -16.73 0.44 30.22
CA GLY A 194 -16.88 0.20 31.66
C GLY A 194 -16.74 1.46 32.52
N ARG A 195 -16.52 2.64 31.91
CA ARG A 195 -16.49 3.94 32.60
C ARG A 195 -17.84 4.63 32.50
N ARG A 196 -18.21 5.34 33.57
CA ARG A 196 -19.36 6.24 33.56
C ARG A 196 -18.96 7.62 33.05
N ALA A 197 -19.86 8.28 32.32
CA ALA A 197 -19.67 9.65 31.87
C ALA A 197 -19.67 10.60 33.09
N GLN A 198 -18.69 11.49 33.17
CA GLN A 198 -18.65 12.55 34.18
C GLN A 198 -19.34 13.83 33.69
N PRO A 199 -19.73 14.75 34.58
CA PRO A 199 -20.29 16.04 34.17
C PRO A 199 -19.33 16.80 33.23
N GLY A 200 -19.82 17.15 32.04
CA GLY A 200 -19.02 17.84 31.01
C GLY A 200 -18.27 16.91 30.04
N GLU A 201 -18.29 15.59 30.26
CA GLU A 201 -17.77 14.62 29.30
C GLU A 201 -18.85 14.14 28.32
N GLY A 202 -18.48 13.93 27.06
CA GLY A 202 -19.30 13.25 26.07
C GLY A 202 -19.43 11.74 26.31
N VAL A 203 -20.43 11.13 25.67
CA VAL A 203 -20.68 9.68 25.71
C VAL A 203 -19.55 8.91 25.01
N VAL A 204 -18.93 9.49 23.98
CA VAL A 204 -17.82 8.87 23.28
C VAL A 204 -16.53 9.04 24.09
N ALA A 205 -15.89 7.92 24.43
CA ALA A 205 -14.60 7.91 25.14
C ALA A 205 -13.42 8.14 24.21
N PHE A 206 -13.41 7.42 23.09
CA PHE A 206 -12.42 7.53 22.04
C PHE A 206 -12.98 6.93 20.76
N THR A 207 -12.37 7.30 19.63
CA THR A 207 -12.64 6.72 18.33
C THR A 207 -11.41 6.07 17.74
N LEU A 208 -11.61 4.93 17.09
CA LEU A 208 -10.62 4.30 16.24
C LEU A 208 -11.13 4.41 14.80
N GLY A 209 -10.38 5.12 13.96
CA GLY A 209 -10.70 5.23 12.54
C GLY A 209 -10.47 3.92 11.79
N PRO A 210 -10.94 3.83 10.53
CA PRO A 210 -10.75 2.63 9.72
C PRO A 210 -9.26 2.39 9.47
N LEU A 211 -8.88 1.12 9.57
CA LEU A 211 -7.53 0.67 9.24
C LEU A 211 -7.37 0.67 7.71
N ASP A 212 -6.96 1.81 7.16
CA ASP A 212 -6.70 1.99 5.72
C ASP A 212 -5.72 0.93 5.16
N ALA A 213 -4.85 0.40 6.03
CA ALA A 213 -3.94 -0.68 5.71
C ALA A 213 -4.64 -1.94 5.18
N LEU A 214 -5.78 -2.36 5.75
CA LEU A 214 -6.47 -3.60 5.33
C LEU A 214 -7.06 -3.46 3.93
N ARG A 215 -7.80 -2.37 3.67
CA ARG A 215 -8.34 -2.07 2.34
C ARG A 215 -7.24 -1.93 1.29
N THR A 216 -6.14 -1.28 1.66
CA THR A 216 -4.97 -1.14 0.79
C THR A 216 -4.36 -2.51 0.49
N LEU A 217 -4.22 -3.38 1.49
CA LEU A 217 -3.71 -4.74 1.32
C LEU A 217 -4.62 -5.61 0.45
N GLU A 218 -5.94 -5.56 0.63
CA GLU A 218 -6.90 -6.26 -0.23
C GLU A 218 -6.80 -5.81 -1.69
N SER A 219 -6.64 -4.49 -1.90
CA SER A 219 -6.45 -3.92 -3.23
C SER A 219 -5.13 -4.38 -3.86
N VAL A 220 -4.04 -4.35 -3.08
CA VAL A 220 -2.72 -4.86 -3.50
C VAL A 220 -2.82 -6.34 -3.84
N GLN A 221 -3.40 -7.16 -2.96
CA GLN A 221 -3.58 -8.60 -3.18
C GLN A 221 -4.34 -8.88 -4.47
N SER A 222 -5.48 -8.22 -4.68
CA SER A 222 -6.32 -8.41 -5.86
C SER A 222 -5.58 -8.07 -7.15
N VAL A 223 -4.88 -6.94 -7.18
CA VAL A 223 -4.14 -6.47 -8.37
C VAL A 223 -2.91 -7.34 -8.63
N VAL A 224 -2.12 -7.64 -7.59
CA VAL A 224 -0.93 -8.50 -7.70
C VAL A 224 -1.33 -9.90 -8.17
N SER A 225 -2.36 -10.51 -7.57
CA SER A 225 -2.77 -11.86 -7.96
C SER A 225 -3.21 -11.94 -9.42
N LYS A 226 -3.99 -10.95 -9.87
CA LYS A 226 -4.40 -10.84 -11.29
C LYS A 226 -3.22 -10.64 -12.23
N GLU A 227 -2.24 -9.84 -11.80
CA GLU A 227 -1.03 -9.60 -12.59
C GLU A 227 -0.18 -10.85 -12.72
N LEU A 228 0.06 -11.57 -11.62
CA LEU A 228 0.80 -12.81 -11.62
C LEU A 228 0.11 -13.88 -12.48
N GLU A 229 -1.22 -13.98 -12.39
CA GLU A 229 -2.00 -14.85 -13.25
C GLU A 229 -1.89 -14.45 -14.74
N ARG A 230 -1.99 -13.16 -15.05
CA ARG A 230 -1.81 -12.64 -16.41
C ARG A 230 -0.43 -12.99 -16.95
N TRP A 231 0.63 -12.75 -16.17
CA TRP A 231 2.00 -13.04 -16.57
C TRP A 231 2.18 -14.54 -16.81
N ARG A 232 1.69 -15.40 -15.92
CA ARG A 232 1.74 -16.86 -16.07
C ARG A 232 1.15 -17.33 -17.40
N HIS A 233 0.02 -16.75 -17.82
CA HIS A 233 -0.67 -17.10 -19.07
C HIS A 233 -0.18 -16.34 -20.31
N ALA A 234 0.71 -15.35 -20.16
CA ALA A 234 1.21 -14.57 -21.28
C ALA A 234 2.11 -15.40 -22.19
N ARG A 235 2.04 -15.21 -23.52
CA ARG A 235 2.91 -15.93 -24.47
C ARG A 235 4.41 -15.67 -24.26
N SER A 236 4.77 -14.55 -23.65
CA SER A 236 6.13 -14.15 -23.26
C SER A 236 6.66 -14.87 -22.02
N SER A 237 5.81 -15.52 -21.20
CA SER A 237 6.25 -16.33 -20.05
C SER A 237 7.02 -17.60 -20.47
N ARG A 238 7.11 -17.86 -21.78
CA ARG A 238 7.94 -18.91 -22.37
C ARG A 238 9.45 -18.62 -22.31
N THR A 239 9.87 -17.45 -21.85
CA THR A 239 11.28 -17.04 -21.81
C THR A 239 12.08 -17.61 -20.62
N ASP A 240 11.46 -18.38 -19.71
CA ASP A 240 12.08 -18.89 -18.46
C ASP A 240 12.71 -17.78 -17.58
N ARG A 241 12.42 -16.51 -17.88
CA ARG A 241 12.88 -15.36 -17.11
C ARG A 241 12.07 -15.25 -15.81
N PRO A 242 12.72 -14.96 -14.68
CA PRO A 242 12.02 -14.72 -13.43
C PRO A 242 11.22 -13.41 -13.48
N LEU A 243 10.17 -13.33 -12.67
CA LEU A 243 9.35 -12.13 -12.49
C LEU A 243 9.66 -11.45 -11.15
N LEU A 244 9.83 -10.14 -11.20
CA LEU A 244 9.81 -9.25 -10.04
C LEU A 244 8.62 -8.30 -10.17
N ALA A 245 7.74 -8.28 -9.17
CA ALA A 245 6.63 -7.32 -9.16
C ALA A 245 7.00 -6.10 -8.31
N VAL A 246 6.60 -4.91 -8.78
CA VAL A 246 6.83 -3.65 -8.06
C VAL A 246 5.49 -2.97 -7.84
N CYS A 247 5.04 -2.91 -6.59
CA CYS A 247 3.91 -2.09 -6.18
C CYS A 247 4.39 -0.68 -5.92
N ALA A 248 4.11 0.24 -6.84
CA ALA A 248 4.45 1.65 -6.72
C ALA A 248 3.25 2.47 -6.23
N SER A 249 3.46 3.41 -5.31
CA SER A 249 2.44 4.37 -4.92
C SER A 249 2.96 5.80 -4.93
N SER A 250 2.08 6.72 -5.32
CA SER A 250 2.33 8.17 -5.26
C SER A 250 2.28 8.72 -3.82
N LEU A 251 1.93 7.90 -2.82
CA LEU A 251 1.83 8.27 -1.41
C LEU A 251 2.40 7.14 -0.53
N PRO A 252 2.88 7.45 0.70
CA PRO A 252 3.42 6.43 1.59
C PRO A 252 2.42 5.32 1.88
N TRP A 253 2.82 4.07 1.69
CA TRP A 253 2.05 2.85 1.89
C TRP A 253 1.41 2.80 3.27
N ASN A 254 2.14 3.20 4.31
CA ASN A 254 1.71 3.10 5.72
C ASN A 254 1.18 1.69 6.08
N LEU A 255 1.67 0.66 5.37
CA LEU A 255 1.28 -0.72 5.58
C LEU A 255 2.09 -1.31 6.74
N PRO A 256 1.43 -1.89 7.77
CA PRO A 256 2.12 -2.60 8.83
C PRO A 256 2.92 -3.78 8.26
N ARG A 257 4.21 -3.85 8.60
CA ARG A 257 5.14 -4.87 8.09
C ARG A 257 4.62 -6.29 8.30
N GLY A 258 4.00 -6.56 9.46
CA GLY A 258 3.43 -7.87 9.79
C GLY A 258 2.32 -8.31 8.83
N TYR A 259 1.42 -7.41 8.43
CA TYR A 259 0.33 -7.74 7.52
C TYR A 259 0.81 -7.95 6.08
N VAL A 260 1.74 -7.13 5.59
CA VAL A 260 2.33 -7.34 4.26
C VAL A 260 3.06 -8.68 4.22
N ARG A 261 3.82 -8.99 5.27
CA ARG A 261 4.52 -10.27 5.41
C ARG A 261 3.54 -11.44 5.39
N GLU A 262 2.47 -11.39 6.18
CA GLU A 262 1.48 -12.49 6.21
C GLU A 262 0.79 -12.66 4.86
N LEU A 263 0.47 -11.56 4.17
CA LEU A 263 -0.08 -11.61 2.81
C LEU A 263 0.86 -12.30 1.82
N LEU A 264 2.16 -11.96 1.87
CA LEU A 264 3.13 -12.40 0.87
C LEU A 264 3.74 -13.77 1.19
N LEU A 265 4.08 -14.03 2.45
CA LEU A 265 4.87 -15.18 2.90
C LEU A 265 4.07 -16.15 3.79
N GLY A 266 2.88 -15.74 4.24
CA GLY A 266 2.03 -16.51 5.15
C GLY A 266 2.37 -16.29 6.62
N LYS A 267 1.67 -17.03 7.50
CA LYS A 267 1.91 -16.98 8.94
C LYS A 267 3.13 -17.83 9.30
N PRO A 268 4.08 -17.29 10.08
CA PRO A 268 5.18 -18.11 10.62
C PRO A 268 4.63 -19.11 11.65
N VAL A 269 5.22 -20.30 11.71
CA VAL A 269 4.91 -21.33 12.72
C VAL A 269 5.69 -21.11 14.03
N GLY A 270 6.73 -20.30 13.96
CA GLY A 270 7.55 -19.95 15.12
C GLY A 270 8.25 -18.62 14.91
N MET A 271 8.56 -17.95 16.02
CA MET A 271 9.32 -16.70 16.03
C MET A 271 10.35 -16.79 17.14
N THR A 272 11.60 -16.53 16.81
CA THR A 272 12.71 -16.47 17.77
C THR A 272 13.37 -15.10 17.68
N THR A 273 13.71 -14.52 18.83
CA THR A 273 14.45 -13.26 18.90
C THR A 273 15.87 -13.55 19.33
N GLY A 274 16.86 -13.20 18.51
CA GLY A 274 18.28 -13.35 18.82
C GLY A 274 19.02 -12.01 18.85
N GLU A 275 20.32 -12.04 19.11
CA GLU A 275 21.22 -10.85 19.07
C GLU A 275 21.15 -10.12 17.71
N ASP A 276 20.84 -10.89 16.69
CA ASP A 276 20.87 -10.54 15.28
C ASP A 276 19.51 -10.06 14.73
N GLY A 277 18.48 -9.99 15.59
CA GLY A 277 17.12 -9.57 15.25
C GLY A 277 16.08 -10.69 15.38
N MET A 278 14.91 -10.44 14.78
CA MET A 278 13.78 -11.39 14.76
C MET A 278 13.99 -12.40 13.64
N GLN A 279 13.90 -13.68 13.98
CA GLN A 279 13.89 -14.81 13.06
C GLN A 279 12.49 -15.41 12.99
N LEU A 280 12.04 -15.66 11.78
CA LEU A 280 10.72 -16.20 11.51
C LEU A 280 10.86 -17.56 10.86
N HIS A 281 10.19 -18.54 11.44
CA HIS A 281 10.22 -19.92 10.99
C HIS A 281 8.93 -20.22 10.23
N TYR A 282 9.08 -20.73 9.01
CA TYR A 282 7.95 -21.13 8.18
C TYR A 282 7.95 -22.65 8.04
N GLY A 283 6.94 -23.29 8.63
CA GLY A 283 6.74 -24.74 8.53
C GLY A 283 5.99 -25.12 7.27
N ILE A 284 5.85 -26.42 6.98
CA ILE A 284 5.28 -26.97 5.73
C ILE A 284 3.79 -26.62 5.54
N GLU A 285 3.06 -26.30 6.62
CA GLU A 285 1.64 -25.91 6.55
C GLU A 285 1.43 -24.66 5.68
N GLN A 286 0.58 -24.80 4.66
CA GLN A 286 0.28 -23.73 3.70
C GLN A 286 -0.77 -22.78 4.27
N SER A 287 -0.34 -21.73 4.97
CA SER A 287 -1.17 -20.53 5.06
C SER A 287 -1.27 -19.89 3.68
N PRO A 288 -2.48 -19.54 3.19
CA PRO A 288 -2.64 -18.93 1.87
C PRO A 288 -1.82 -17.64 1.81
N SER A 289 -0.88 -17.58 0.87
CA SER A 289 0.03 -16.45 0.68
C SER A 289 0.55 -16.41 -0.75
N ILE A 290 0.90 -15.21 -1.22
CA ILE A 290 1.17 -14.98 -2.66
C ILE A 290 2.46 -15.68 -3.12
N LEU A 291 3.56 -15.53 -2.39
CA LEU A 291 4.88 -16.01 -2.82
C LEU A 291 5.12 -17.49 -2.51
N ARG A 292 4.31 -18.08 -1.63
CA ARG A 292 4.40 -19.49 -1.26
C ARG A 292 3.52 -20.41 -2.11
N ASP A 293 2.67 -19.83 -2.96
CA ASP A 293 1.91 -20.59 -3.95
C ASP A 293 2.90 -21.28 -4.92
N PRO A 294 2.89 -22.62 -5.04
CA PRO A 294 3.76 -23.35 -5.96
C PRO A 294 3.62 -22.92 -7.42
N LEU A 295 2.50 -22.30 -7.80
CA LEU A 295 2.29 -21.75 -9.14
C LEU A 295 3.06 -20.44 -9.38
N GLN A 296 3.72 -19.91 -8.35
CA GLN A 296 4.48 -18.66 -8.36
C GLN A 296 5.98 -18.88 -8.10
N ASP A 297 6.48 -20.09 -8.37
CA ASP A 297 7.90 -20.44 -8.20
C ASP A 297 8.86 -19.60 -9.07
N ASN A 298 8.39 -19.00 -10.17
CA ASN A 298 9.17 -18.07 -10.99
C ASN A 298 9.09 -16.61 -10.52
N VAL A 299 8.34 -16.30 -9.46
CA VAL A 299 8.24 -14.95 -8.90
C VAL A 299 9.32 -14.76 -7.84
N GLN A 300 10.30 -13.90 -8.10
CA GLN A 300 11.44 -13.65 -7.22
C GLN A 300 11.13 -12.79 -6.00
N GLY A 301 10.05 -12.00 -6.06
CA GLY A 301 9.65 -11.14 -4.97
C GLY A 301 8.71 -10.03 -5.38
N ILE A 302 8.29 -9.27 -4.39
CA ILE A 302 7.46 -8.08 -4.55
C ILE A 302 8.13 -6.91 -3.83
N LEU A 303 8.37 -5.82 -4.56
CA LEU A 303 8.87 -4.57 -4.03
C LEU A 303 7.70 -3.63 -3.76
N PHE A 304 7.75 -2.90 -2.65
CA PHE A 304 6.89 -1.76 -2.39
C PHE A 304 7.73 -0.51 -2.52
N VAL A 305 7.35 0.36 -3.46
CA VAL A 305 8.04 1.62 -3.74
C VAL A 305 7.07 2.77 -3.49
N GLU A 306 7.54 3.82 -2.84
CA GLU A 306 6.75 5.00 -2.47
C GLU A 306 7.54 6.28 -2.66
N TYR A 307 6.87 7.34 -3.12
CA TYR A 307 7.42 8.69 -3.05
C TYR A 307 7.34 9.20 -1.62
N GLY A 308 8.46 9.70 -1.09
CA GLY A 308 8.50 10.38 0.20
C GLY A 308 7.60 11.62 0.23
N THR A 309 7.11 11.98 1.42
CA THR A 309 6.32 13.20 1.65
C THR A 309 7.17 14.42 1.97
N THR A 310 8.48 14.25 2.11
CA THR A 310 9.44 15.33 2.31
C THR A 310 9.86 15.94 0.96
N PRO A 311 10.33 17.20 0.93
CA PRO A 311 10.81 17.84 -0.30
C PRO A 311 12.07 17.19 -0.89
N SER A 312 12.70 16.27 -0.15
CA SER A 312 13.71 15.38 -0.71
C SER A 312 13.01 14.47 -1.70
N ASN A 313 13.44 14.43 -2.96
CA ASN A 313 12.96 13.48 -3.99
C ASN A 313 13.27 12.01 -3.65
N GLU A 314 13.26 11.65 -2.37
CA GLU A 314 13.59 10.34 -1.85
C GLU A 314 12.46 9.38 -2.21
N ILE A 315 12.79 8.48 -3.13
CA ILE A 315 12.00 7.30 -3.38
C ILE A 315 12.41 6.27 -2.33
N ASN A 316 11.45 5.87 -1.52
CA ASN A 316 11.65 4.84 -0.52
C ASN A 316 11.15 3.50 -1.08
N GLY A 317 11.82 2.42 -0.68
CA GLY A 317 11.46 1.09 -1.12
C GLY A 317 11.64 0.04 -0.03
N ARG A 318 10.92 -1.07 -0.17
CA ARG A 318 11.10 -2.28 0.67
C ARG A 318 10.89 -3.50 -0.22
N ALA A 319 11.80 -4.47 -0.15
CA ALA A 319 11.72 -5.69 -0.93
C ALA A 319 11.26 -6.88 -0.06
N TYR A 320 10.27 -7.62 -0.52
CA TYR A 320 9.84 -8.90 0.05
C TYR A 320 10.20 -9.99 -0.97
N LEU A 321 11.35 -10.63 -0.74
CA LEU A 321 11.90 -11.63 -1.66
C LEU A 321 11.24 -12.99 -1.41
N ASN A 322 11.08 -13.77 -2.48
CA ASN A 322 10.52 -15.11 -2.43
C ASN A 322 11.62 -16.13 -2.15
N PRO A 323 11.69 -16.71 -0.93
CA PRO A 323 12.67 -17.74 -0.62
C PRO A 323 12.34 -19.10 -1.25
N TRP A 324 11.12 -19.27 -1.78
CA TRP A 324 10.67 -20.49 -2.47
C TRP A 324 10.74 -20.37 -4.00
N ALA A 325 11.31 -19.28 -4.52
CA ALA A 325 11.49 -19.12 -5.95
C ALA A 325 12.52 -20.11 -6.49
N ARG A 326 12.25 -20.64 -7.69
CA ARG A 326 13.15 -21.52 -8.45
C ARG A 326 14.53 -20.91 -8.64
N ARG A 327 14.59 -19.58 -8.84
CA ARG A 327 15.81 -18.78 -8.88
C ARG A 327 15.72 -17.70 -7.81
N MET A 328 16.14 -18.01 -6.59
CA MET A 328 16.17 -17.04 -5.50
C MET A 328 17.04 -15.82 -5.83
N ARG A 329 16.63 -14.65 -5.35
CA ARG A 329 17.35 -13.39 -5.56
C ARG A 329 18.24 -13.08 -4.37
N ASP A 330 19.49 -12.66 -4.61
CA ASP A 330 20.38 -12.17 -3.55
C ASP A 330 19.81 -10.85 -2.98
N PRO A 331 19.54 -10.78 -1.66
CA PRO A 331 19.17 -9.54 -0.98
C PRO A 331 20.12 -8.36 -1.21
N ASN A 332 21.40 -8.62 -1.51
CA ASN A 332 22.43 -7.61 -1.79
C ASN A 332 22.27 -6.96 -3.17
N HIS A 333 21.42 -7.51 -4.05
CA HIS A 333 21.09 -6.88 -5.34
C HIS A 333 20.14 -5.69 -5.17
N PHE A 334 19.79 -5.31 -3.93
CA PHE A 334 18.91 -4.19 -3.64
C PHE A 334 19.56 -3.25 -2.63
N SER A 335 19.57 -1.95 -2.94
CA SER A 335 19.99 -0.88 -2.01
C SER A 335 18.91 -0.54 -0.97
N ILE A 336 17.68 -1.01 -1.20
CA ILE A 336 16.55 -0.87 -0.29
C ILE A 336 16.49 -2.01 0.73
N PRO A 337 15.89 -1.78 1.92
CA PRO A 337 15.68 -2.84 2.90
C PRO A 337 15.00 -4.06 2.28
N SER A 338 15.70 -5.18 2.25
CA SER A 338 15.21 -6.48 1.83
C SER A 338 14.88 -7.34 3.05
N LEU A 339 13.68 -7.89 3.03
CA LEU A 339 13.06 -8.51 4.18
C LEU A 339 13.06 -10.04 4.02
N ALA A 340 14.26 -10.60 3.91
CA ALA A 340 14.55 -12.02 3.99
C ALA A 340 16.05 -12.23 3.73
N ARG A 341 16.79 -12.79 4.69
CA ARG A 341 17.92 -13.67 4.34
C ARG A 341 17.46 -15.09 4.61
N THR A 342 17.43 -15.89 3.56
CA THR A 342 17.10 -17.32 3.62
C THR A 342 18.31 -18.04 4.20
N GLN A 343 18.12 -18.73 5.32
CA GLN A 343 19.03 -19.78 5.74
C GLN A 343 18.32 -21.11 5.46
N ASP A 344 18.72 -21.78 4.38
CA ASP A 344 18.18 -23.09 4.05
C ASP A 344 18.81 -24.13 4.98
N THR A 345 17.97 -24.81 5.76
CA THR A 345 18.37 -25.89 6.68
C THR A 345 17.92 -27.27 6.19
N GLY A 346 17.34 -27.37 4.98
CA GLY A 346 16.91 -28.62 4.36
C GLY A 346 15.48 -29.05 4.68
N GLU A 347 14.92 -28.66 5.83
CA GLU A 347 13.53 -28.99 6.23
C GLU A 347 12.65 -27.75 6.49
N SER A 348 13.26 -26.57 6.66
CA SER A 348 12.55 -25.33 6.97
C SER A 348 13.26 -24.10 6.41
N VAL A 349 12.47 -23.11 6.00
CA VAL A 349 12.97 -21.79 5.61
C VAL A 349 12.97 -20.88 6.83
N THR A 350 14.16 -20.53 7.31
CA THR A 350 14.32 -19.46 8.31
C THR A 350 14.56 -18.15 7.59
N LEU A 351 13.68 -17.17 7.83
CA LEU A 351 13.85 -15.81 7.33
C LEU A 351 14.35 -14.91 8.46
N ARG A 352 15.49 -14.26 8.22
CA ARG A 352 16.00 -13.21 9.10
C ARG A 352 15.33 -11.88 8.76
N TRP A 353 14.81 -11.20 9.80
CA TRP A 353 14.20 -9.89 9.68
C TRP A 353 15.09 -8.81 10.28
N PHE A 354 15.57 -7.89 9.45
CA PHE A 354 16.29 -6.72 9.93
C PHE A 354 15.30 -5.69 10.46
N HIS A 355 15.45 -5.32 11.74
CA HIS A 355 14.96 -4.05 12.25
C HIS A 355 15.97 -2.98 11.86
N THR A 356 16.11 -2.66 10.57
CA THR A 356 16.68 -1.36 10.24
C THR A 356 15.61 -0.31 10.54
N ALA A 357 15.98 0.60 11.45
CA ALA A 357 15.20 1.70 11.98
C ALA A 357 14.90 2.73 10.89
#